data_AF-C5IFA3-F1
#
_entry.id   AF-C5IFA3-F1
#
_cell.length_a   1.000
_cell.length_b   1.000
_cell.length_c   1.000
_cell.angle_alpha   90.00
_cell.angle_beta   90.00
_cell.angle_gamma   90.00
#
_symmetry.space_group_name_H-M   'P 1'
#
loop_
_entity.id
_entity.type
_entity.pdbx_description
1 polymer ?
#
loop_
_entity_poly.entity_id
_entity_poly.type
_entity_poly.pdbx_seq_one_letter_code
_entity_poly.pdbx_strand_id
1 'polypeptide(L)'
;QLYRLIDQHRITFMESTPALIVPFMEYIYRRKLALQSVKILVLGSDMIKSQDFYTLHERFGKEMRIINSYGVTEATIDSSYYEAEMSEEPREDDVPIGVPLPNVQMYVLNKDKQVQPIGVFGELYIGGAGVAKGYWGQPEMTEDAFSDPLQTGETLYRTGDQACWLPDGTLRFKGRIDKQVKIRGYRIETGEIESVLLKHGQVKEAAVTVMKDAEGQARLA
;
A
#
# COMPACT_ATOMS: atom_id res chain seq x y z
N GLN A 1 1.52 -16.21 20.86
CA GLN A 1 1.00 -15.16 21.78
C GLN A 1 -0.14 -14.39 21.14
N LEU A 2 0.03 -13.83 19.93
CA LEU A 2 -1.01 -13.07 19.20
C LEU A 2 -2.38 -13.78 19.12
N TYR A 3 -2.42 -15.06 18.71
CA TYR A 3 -3.66 -15.84 18.67
C TYR A 3 -4.43 -15.84 20.01
N ARG A 4 -3.72 -16.04 21.12
CA ARG A 4 -4.36 -16.06 22.46
C ARG A 4 -4.99 -14.72 22.79
N LEU A 5 -4.33 -13.61 22.44
CA LEU A 5 -4.89 -12.27 22.66
C LEU A 5 -6.13 -12.04 21.80
N ILE A 6 -6.10 -12.46 20.54
CA ILE A 6 -7.25 -12.37 19.63
C ILE A 6 -8.45 -13.14 20.19
N ASP A 7 -8.23 -14.37 20.64
CA ASP A 7 -9.27 -15.24 21.18
C ASP A 7 -9.80 -14.71 22.54
N GLN A 8 -8.91 -14.38 23.47
CA GLN A 8 -9.26 -13.88 24.81
C GLN A 8 -10.04 -12.57 24.76
N HIS A 9 -9.63 -11.64 23.88
CA HIS A 9 -10.28 -10.33 23.76
C HIS A 9 -11.37 -10.31 22.69
N ARG A 10 -11.62 -11.44 22.02
CA ARG A 10 -12.63 -11.59 20.95
C ARG A 10 -12.52 -10.48 19.90
N ILE A 11 -11.30 -10.25 19.40
CA ILE A 11 -11.03 -9.19 18.42
C ILE A 11 -11.90 -9.41 17.17
N THR A 12 -12.55 -8.34 16.71
CA THR A 12 -13.47 -8.36 15.55
C THR A 12 -12.91 -7.68 14.31
N PHE A 13 -11.97 -6.76 14.48
CA PHE A 13 -11.31 -6.01 13.42
C PHE A 13 -9.81 -6.09 13.62
N MET A 14 -9.09 -6.39 12.54
CA MET A 14 -7.64 -6.42 12.53
C MET A 14 -7.12 -5.71 11.29
N GLU A 15 -6.03 -4.99 11.46
CA GLU A 15 -5.24 -4.42 10.37
C GLU A 15 -3.80 -4.89 10.54
N SER A 16 -3.15 -5.32 9.45
CA SER A 16 -1.80 -5.82 9.51
C SER A 16 -1.08 -5.75 8.17
N THR A 17 0.25 -5.77 8.22
CA THR A 17 1.06 -5.90 7.01
C THR A 17 1.03 -7.34 6.50
N PRO A 18 1.10 -7.55 5.18
CA PRO A 18 1.23 -8.88 4.58
C PRO A 18 2.36 -9.72 5.20
N ALA A 19 3.51 -9.08 5.49
CA ALA A 19 4.69 -9.74 6.06
C ALA A 19 4.44 -10.40 7.43
N LEU A 20 3.51 -9.86 8.23
CA LEU A 20 3.15 -10.43 9.53
C LEU A 20 1.95 -11.38 9.42
N ILE A 21 0.92 -10.99 8.68
CA ILE A 21 -0.37 -11.68 8.71
C ILE A 21 -0.40 -12.94 7.85
N VAL A 22 0.28 -12.98 6.72
CA VAL A 22 0.35 -14.18 5.86
C VAL A 22 0.90 -15.39 6.63
N PRO A 23 2.09 -15.33 7.28
CA PRO A 23 2.59 -16.46 8.06
C PRO A 23 1.73 -16.76 9.29
N PHE A 24 1.10 -15.76 9.89
CA PHE A 24 0.18 -15.96 11.02
C PHE A 24 -1.07 -16.74 10.59
N MET A 25 -1.71 -16.36 9.49
CA MET A 25 -2.91 -17.02 8.98
C MET A 25 -2.61 -18.42 8.44
N GLU A 26 -1.42 -18.65 7.87
CA GLU A 26 -0.94 -20.00 7.54
C GLU A 26 -0.84 -20.88 8.80
N TYR A 27 -0.30 -20.34 9.89
CA TYR A 27 -0.26 -21.05 11.17
C TYR A 27 -1.66 -21.37 11.70
N ILE A 28 -2.60 -20.41 11.64
CA ILE A 28 -4.00 -20.61 12.02
C ILE A 28 -4.64 -21.74 11.21
N TYR A 29 -4.48 -21.71 9.89
CA TYR A 29 -5.02 -22.72 8.97
C TYR A 29 -4.46 -24.12 9.28
N ARG A 30 -3.13 -24.27 9.34
CA ARG A 30 -2.47 -25.56 9.60
C ARG A 30 -2.84 -26.16 10.95
N ARG A 31 -3.03 -25.30 11.96
CA ARG A 31 -3.38 -25.72 13.33
C ARG A 31 -4.89 -25.84 13.55
N LYS A 32 -5.72 -25.51 12.55
CA LYS A 32 -7.19 -25.48 12.64
C LYS A 32 -7.69 -24.68 13.84
N LEU A 33 -7.05 -23.53 14.09
CA LEU A 33 -7.43 -22.64 15.17
C LEU A 33 -8.62 -21.77 14.74
N ALA A 34 -9.56 -21.53 15.66
CA ALA A 34 -10.75 -20.75 15.38
C ALA A 34 -10.47 -19.24 15.44
N LEU A 35 -10.90 -18.48 14.43
CA LEU A 35 -10.88 -17.00 14.42
C LEU A 35 -12.30 -16.41 14.32
N GLN A 36 -13.29 -17.09 14.89
CA GLN A 36 -14.72 -16.79 14.72
C GLN A 36 -15.13 -15.36 15.12
N SER A 37 -14.39 -14.73 16.03
CA SER A 37 -14.66 -13.34 16.43
C SER A 37 -14.25 -12.34 15.35
N VAL A 38 -13.20 -12.63 14.58
CA VAL A 38 -12.68 -11.72 13.55
C VAL A 38 -13.66 -11.66 12.39
N LYS A 39 -14.10 -10.45 12.05
CA LYS A 39 -15.06 -10.16 10.97
C LYS A 39 -14.42 -9.42 9.81
N ILE A 40 -13.39 -8.64 10.08
CA ILE A 40 -12.70 -7.83 9.08
C ILE A 40 -11.20 -7.96 9.31
N LEU A 41 -10.49 -8.35 8.27
CA LEU A 41 -9.04 -8.30 8.17
C LEU A 41 -8.66 -7.33 7.06
N VAL A 42 -7.99 -6.24 7.43
CA VAL A 42 -7.40 -5.27 6.50
C VAL A 42 -5.91 -5.58 6.35
N LEU A 43 -5.49 -5.70 5.09
CA LEU A 43 -4.12 -5.93 4.65
C LEU A 43 -3.64 -4.64 4.00
N GLY A 44 -2.62 -4.01 4.57
CA GLY A 44 -2.17 -2.71 4.08
C GLY A 44 -0.69 -2.47 4.33
N SER A 45 -0.26 -1.23 4.08
CA SER A 45 1.10 -0.75 4.32
C SER A 45 2.23 -1.40 3.48
N ASP A 46 2.02 -2.56 2.86
CA ASP A 46 2.97 -3.23 1.94
C ASP A 46 2.23 -3.98 0.84
N MET A 47 2.94 -4.40 -0.22
CA MET A 47 2.36 -5.23 -1.27
C MET A 47 2.09 -6.65 -0.76
N ILE A 48 0.93 -7.20 -1.13
CA ILE A 48 0.65 -8.63 -1.00
C ILE A 48 0.74 -9.30 -2.37
N LYS A 49 1.37 -10.48 -2.42
CA LYS A 49 1.38 -11.30 -3.64
C LYS A 49 -0.02 -11.79 -3.93
N SER A 50 -0.43 -11.78 -5.20
CA SER A 50 -1.73 -12.28 -5.65
C SER A 50 -2.06 -13.66 -5.07
N GLN A 51 -1.13 -14.61 -5.21
CA GLN A 51 -1.31 -15.96 -4.67
C GLN A 51 -1.61 -15.98 -3.17
N ASP A 52 -0.91 -15.17 -2.36
CA ASP A 52 -1.10 -15.14 -0.91
C ASP A 52 -2.47 -14.55 -0.56
N PHE A 53 -2.87 -13.46 -1.22
CA PHE A 53 -4.17 -12.83 -1.02
C PHE A 53 -5.32 -13.78 -1.34
N TYR A 54 -5.31 -14.40 -2.53
CA TYR A 54 -6.38 -15.32 -2.92
C TYR A 54 -6.37 -16.61 -2.11
N THR A 55 -5.21 -17.08 -1.63
CA THR A 55 -5.14 -18.20 -0.68
C THR A 55 -5.80 -17.84 0.66
N LEU A 56 -5.57 -16.64 1.18
CA LEU A 56 -6.27 -16.16 2.39
C LEU A 56 -7.78 -16.06 2.13
N HIS A 57 -8.16 -15.50 0.99
CA HIS A 57 -9.55 -15.34 0.59
C HIS A 57 -10.28 -16.66 0.46
N GLU A 58 -9.69 -17.65 -0.22
CA GLU A 58 -10.25 -19.00 -0.35
C GLU A 58 -10.50 -19.66 1.01
N ARG A 59 -9.52 -19.54 1.92
CA ARG A 59 -9.53 -20.24 3.21
C ARG A 59 -10.40 -19.59 4.25
N PHE A 60 -10.49 -18.26 4.25
CA PHE A 60 -11.10 -17.49 5.34
C PHE A 60 -12.18 -16.50 4.89
N GLY A 61 -12.29 -16.20 3.59
CA GLY A 61 -13.23 -15.21 3.03
C GLY A 61 -14.72 -15.52 3.28
N LYS A 62 -15.04 -16.79 3.56
CA LYS A 62 -16.42 -17.20 3.96
C LYS A 62 -16.77 -16.80 5.39
N GLU A 63 -15.77 -16.61 6.25
CA GLU A 63 -15.94 -16.34 7.68
C GLU A 63 -15.69 -14.88 8.03
N MET A 64 -14.84 -14.20 7.25
CA MET A 64 -14.46 -12.80 7.46
C MET A 64 -14.21 -12.10 6.12
N ARG A 65 -14.40 -10.78 6.13
CA ARG A 65 -14.02 -9.91 5.02
C ARG A 65 -12.52 -9.72 5.00
N ILE A 66 -11.91 -9.86 3.82
CA ILE A 66 -10.47 -9.66 3.62
C ILE A 66 -10.31 -8.52 2.64
N ILE A 67 -9.70 -7.43 3.11
CA ILE A 67 -9.62 -6.17 2.40
C ILE A 67 -8.15 -5.88 2.15
N ASN A 68 -7.77 -5.65 0.90
CA ASN A 68 -6.48 -5.05 0.55
C ASN A 68 -6.64 -3.53 0.53
N SER A 69 -6.01 -2.82 1.46
CA SER A 69 -6.04 -1.36 1.53
C SER A 69 -4.75 -0.76 0.98
N TYR A 70 -4.91 0.45 0.44
CA TYR A 70 -3.80 1.27 0.00
C TYR A 70 -4.00 2.69 0.50
N GLY A 71 -2.93 3.29 0.98
CA GLY A 71 -2.87 4.69 1.27
C GLY A 71 -1.46 5.12 1.65
N VAL A 72 -1.35 6.42 1.87
CA VAL A 72 -0.13 7.14 2.20
C VAL A 72 -0.42 8.06 3.37
N THR A 73 0.60 8.34 4.19
CA THR A 73 0.46 9.18 5.39
C THR A 73 -0.13 10.56 5.05
N GLU A 74 0.26 11.10 3.90
CA GLU A 74 -0.14 12.40 3.38
C GLU A 74 -1.60 12.46 2.91
N ALA A 75 -2.27 11.32 2.80
CA ALA A 75 -3.69 11.17 2.48
C ALA A 75 -4.49 10.48 3.61
N THR A 76 -3.95 10.49 4.83
CA THR A 76 -4.60 9.99 6.05
C THR A 76 -4.87 8.47 6.05
N ILE A 77 -3.78 7.70 6.21
CA ILE A 77 -3.77 6.25 6.43
C ILE A 77 -4.13 5.45 5.18
N ASP A 78 -5.42 5.30 4.88
CA ASP A 78 -5.94 4.54 3.75
C ASP A 78 -6.74 5.46 2.83
N SER A 79 -6.65 5.21 1.53
CA SER A 79 -7.26 6.03 0.48
C SER A 79 -8.10 5.20 -0.49
N SER A 80 -7.77 3.92 -0.66
CA SER A 80 -8.56 2.98 -1.45
C SER A 80 -8.57 1.59 -0.81
N TYR A 81 -9.54 0.78 -1.25
CA TYR A 81 -9.65 -0.60 -0.80
C TYR A 81 -10.13 -1.51 -1.93
N TYR A 82 -9.67 -2.75 -1.89
CA TYR A 82 -10.12 -3.84 -2.73
C TYR A 82 -10.62 -5.00 -1.87
N GLU A 83 -11.75 -5.56 -2.24
CA GLU A 83 -12.33 -6.77 -1.64
C GLU A 83 -12.72 -7.68 -2.78
N ALA A 84 -12.17 -8.89 -2.80
CA ALA A 84 -12.46 -9.86 -3.85
C ALA A 84 -13.84 -10.49 -3.63
N GLU A 85 -14.50 -10.87 -4.72
CA GLU A 85 -15.69 -11.72 -4.63
C GLU A 85 -15.31 -13.18 -4.45
N MET A 86 -16.14 -13.98 -3.77
CA MET A 86 -15.90 -15.42 -3.59
C MET A 86 -15.84 -16.20 -4.91
N SER A 87 -16.46 -15.68 -5.97
CA SER A 87 -16.45 -16.23 -7.33
C SER A 87 -15.29 -15.74 -8.18
N GLU A 88 -14.49 -14.79 -7.68
CA GLU A 88 -13.39 -14.21 -8.45
C GLU A 88 -12.22 -15.19 -8.54
N GLU A 89 -11.74 -15.44 -9.76
CA GLU A 89 -10.53 -16.22 -9.96
C GLU A 89 -9.27 -15.40 -9.63
N PRO A 90 -8.21 -16.05 -9.11
CA PRO A 90 -6.95 -15.37 -8.86
C PRO A 90 -6.42 -14.68 -10.12
N ARG A 91 -6.10 -13.39 -10.01
CA ARG A 91 -5.48 -12.64 -11.11
C ARG A 91 -4.00 -13.05 -11.22
N GLU A 92 -3.51 -13.22 -12.46
CA GLU A 92 -2.07 -13.47 -12.71
C GLU A 92 -1.20 -12.26 -12.31
N ASP A 93 -1.77 -11.05 -12.37
CA ASP A 93 -1.13 -9.80 -11.95
C ASP A 93 -1.25 -9.54 -10.43
N ASP A 94 -0.65 -8.45 -9.95
CA ASP A 94 -0.78 -8.00 -8.55
C ASP A 94 -2.24 -7.70 -8.15
N VAL A 95 -2.53 -7.87 -6.85
CA VAL A 95 -3.84 -7.56 -6.27
C VAL A 95 -4.13 -6.07 -6.45
N PRO A 96 -5.31 -5.69 -7.00
CA PRO A 96 -5.68 -4.28 -7.13
C PRO A 96 -5.64 -3.56 -5.78
N ILE A 97 -5.33 -2.26 -5.82
CA ILE A 97 -5.53 -1.35 -4.69
C ILE A 97 -6.98 -0.84 -4.64
N GLY A 98 -7.80 -1.26 -5.62
CA GLY A 98 -9.25 -1.21 -5.57
C GLY A 98 -9.83 0.14 -5.91
N VAL A 99 -10.87 0.55 -5.17
CA VAL A 99 -11.62 1.78 -5.44
C VAL A 99 -11.39 2.81 -4.34
N PRO A 100 -11.51 4.12 -4.63
CA PRO A 100 -11.37 5.16 -3.62
C PRO A 100 -12.36 4.98 -2.46
N LEU A 101 -11.92 5.29 -1.24
CA LEU A 101 -12.81 5.42 -0.09
C LEU A 101 -13.77 6.61 -0.26
N PRO A 102 -14.90 6.66 0.47
CA PRO A 102 -15.77 7.83 0.47
C PRO A 102 -15.00 9.12 0.78
N ASN A 103 -15.28 10.18 0.03
CA ASN A 103 -14.61 11.49 0.11
C ASN A 103 -13.13 11.50 -0.32
N VAL A 104 -12.64 10.41 -0.93
CA VAL A 104 -11.33 10.34 -1.58
C VAL A 104 -11.53 10.41 -3.09
N GLN A 105 -10.69 11.20 -3.75
CA GLN A 105 -10.62 11.26 -5.20
C GLN A 105 -9.25 10.73 -5.63
N MET A 106 -9.20 9.96 -6.73
CA MET A 106 -7.94 9.43 -7.25
C MET A 106 -7.83 9.71 -8.74
N TYR A 107 -6.65 10.16 -9.15
CA TYR A 107 -6.35 10.48 -10.54
C TYR A 107 -5.05 9.80 -10.95
N VAL A 108 -5.02 9.28 -12.17
CA VAL A 108 -3.81 8.75 -12.79
C VAL A 108 -3.40 9.74 -13.87
N LEU A 109 -2.29 10.45 -13.66
CA LEU A 109 -1.85 11.54 -14.52
C LEU A 109 -0.56 11.18 -15.27
N ASN A 110 -0.41 11.70 -16.48
CA ASN A 110 0.88 11.68 -17.18
C ASN A 110 1.80 12.83 -16.72
N LYS A 111 3.00 12.89 -17.29
CA LYS A 111 4.00 13.95 -16.98
C LYS A 111 3.50 15.36 -17.28
N ASP A 112 2.59 15.50 -18.24
CA ASP A 112 2.00 16.76 -18.70
C ASP A 112 0.69 17.08 -17.93
N LYS A 113 0.43 16.39 -16.81
CA LYS A 113 -0.73 16.54 -15.92
C LYS A 113 -2.09 16.24 -16.57
N GLN A 114 -2.10 15.41 -17.60
CA GLN A 114 -3.34 14.95 -18.24
C GLN A 114 -3.78 13.60 -17.67
N VAL A 115 -5.10 13.41 -17.53
CA VAL A 115 -5.69 12.15 -17.05
C VAL A 115 -5.44 11.02 -18.06
N GLN A 116 -4.96 9.89 -17.57
CA GLN A 116 -4.67 8.72 -18.38
C GLN A 116 -5.93 7.89 -18.68
N PRO A 117 -6.04 7.30 -19.88
CA PRO A 117 -7.09 6.32 -20.20
C PRO A 117 -6.99 5.04 -19.34
N ILE A 118 -8.09 4.27 -19.33
CA ILE A 118 -8.13 2.92 -18.72
C ILE A 118 -7.00 2.06 -19.32
N GLY A 119 -6.28 1.35 -18.44
CA GLY A 119 -5.17 0.46 -18.77
C GLY A 119 -3.82 1.15 -18.99
N VAL A 120 -3.77 2.49 -19.06
CA VAL A 120 -2.53 3.24 -19.29
C VAL A 120 -1.93 3.69 -17.97
N PHE A 121 -0.67 3.33 -17.71
CA PHE A 121 0.03 3.72 -16.49
C PHE A 121 0.35 5.23 -16.46
N GLY A 122 0.17 5.81 -15.28
CA GLY A 122 0.59 7.17 -14.95
C GLY A 122 0.95 7.26 -13.47
N GLU A 123 1.24 8.48 -13.03
CA GLU A 123 1.47 8.79 -11.62
C GLU A 123 0.13 8.97 -10.89
N LEU A 124 0.02 8.35 -9.72
CA LEU A 124 -1.17 8.42 -8.88
C LEU A 124 -1.17 9.72 -8.07
N TYR A 125 -2.33 10.38 -8.07
CA TYR A 125 -2.64 11.57 -7.29
C TYR A 125 -3.88 11.30 -6.45
N ILE A 126 -3.86 11.79 -5.20
CA ILE A 126 -4.97 11.61 -4.25
C ILE A 126 -5.50 12.97 -3.85
N GLY A 127 -6.81 13.17 -4.01
CA GLY A 127 -7.56 14.35 -3.61
C GLY A 127 -8.61 14.05 -2.56
N GLY A 128 -9.34 15.09 -2.16
CA GLY A 128 -10.47 14.99 -1.24
C GLY A 128 -10.13 15.29 0.21
N ALA A 129 -11.08 15.00 1.10
CA ALA A 129 -11.06 15.50 2.49
C ALA A 129 -9.93 14.92 3.36
N GLY A 130 -9.35 13.78 2.94
CA GLY A 130 -8.25 13.11 3.64
C GLY A 130 -6.85 13.66 3.32
N VAL A 131 -6.73 14.59 2.37
CA VAL A 131 -5.42 15.17 2.02
C VAL A 131 -4.90 16.04 3.18
N ALA A 132 -3.67 15.76 3.60
CA ALA A 132 -3.01 16.48 4.68
C ALA A 132 -2.73 17.95 4.29
N LYS A 133 -2.47 18.78 5.30
CA LYS A 133 -2.15 20.20 5.11
C LYS A 133 -0.76 20.45 4.52
N GLY A 134 0.09 19.42 4.46
CA GLY A 134 1.50 19.55 4.09
C GLY A 134 2.47 19.02 5.14
N TYR A 135 3.74 19.29 4.91
CA TYR A 135 4.84 18.90 5.76
C TYR A 135 5.18 19.99 6.78
N TRP A 136 5.33 19.61 8.05
CA TRP A 136 5.61 20.57 9.11
C TRP A 136 6.97 21.27 8.92
N GLY A 137 6.94 22.60 8.80
CA GLY A 137 8.15 23.42 8.65
C GLY A 137 8.86 23.28 7.30
N GLN A 138 8.20 22.68 6.30
CA GLN A 138 8.78 22.40 4.97
C GLN A 138 7.84 22.91 3.86
N PRO A 139 7.71 24.24 3.67
CA PRO A 139 6.77 24.81 2.70
C PRO A 139 7.11 24.44 1.25
N GLU A 140 8.39 24.45 0.86
CA GLU A 140 8.80 24.10 -0.52
C GLU A 140 8.44 22.65 -0.88
N MET A 141 8.71 21.69 0.04
CA MET A 141 8.28 20.30 -0.16
C MET A 141 6.76 20.16 -0.17
N THR A 142 6.05 21.01 0.59
CA THR A 142 4.59 21.01 0.63
C THR A 142 4.03 21.48 -0.72
N GLU A 143 4.53 22.58 -1.28
CA GLU A 143 4.08 23.10 -2.56
C GLU A 143 4.38 22.14 -3.72
N ASP A 144 5.51 21.42 -3.69
CA ASP A 144 5.84 20.42 -4.71
C ASP A 144 4.93 19.18 -4.65
N ALA A 145 4.63 18.69 -3.44
CA ALA A 145 3.86 17.46 -3.25
C ALA A 145 2.34 17.68 -3.20
N PHE A 146 1.87 18.84 -2.76
CA PHE A 146 0.46 19.19 -2.57
C PHE A 146 0.11 20.36 -3.49
N SER A 147 -0.48 20.06 -4.64
CA SER A 147 -0.75 21.05 -5.69
C SER A 147 -2.09 20.80 -6.38
N ASP A 148 -2.54 21.73 -7.22
CA ASP A 148 -3.74 21.56 -8.07
C ASP A 148 -3.33 21.36 -9.53
N PRO A 149 -2.88 20.14 -9.93
CA PRO A 149 -2.39 19.89 -11.28
C PRO A 149 -3.51 19.90 -12.33
N LEU A 150 -4.78 19.81 -11.91
CA LEU A 150 -5.95 19.80 -12.78
C LEU A 150 -6.62 21.18 -12.89
N GLN A 151 -6.15 22.17 -12.14
CA GLN A 151 -6.68 23.53 -12.10
C GLN A 151 -8.18 23.58 -11.72
N THR A 152 -8.60 22.72 -10.80
CA THR A 152 -9.99 22.62 -10.33
C THR A 152 -10.27 23.40 -9.06
N GLY A 153 -9.23 23.97 -8.43
CA GLY A 153 -9.26 24.57 -7.11
C GLY A 153 -9.08 23.56 -5.96
N GLU A 154 -8.86 22.28 -6.27
CA GLU A 154 -8.69 21.22 -5.28
C GLU A 154 -7.21 20.83 -5.14
N THR A 155 -6.73 20.71 -3.91
CA THR A 155 -5.39 20.22 -3.63
C THR A 155 -5.34 18.70 -3.76
N LEU A 156 -4.42 18.22 -4.60
CA LEU A 156 -4.08 16.81 -4.76
C LEU A 156 -2.68 16.56 -4.19
N TYR A 157 -2.52 15.45 -3.48
CA TYR A 157 -1.23 14.90 -3.09
C TYR A 157 -0.66 14.02 -4.21
N ARG A 158 0.56 14.35 -4.63
CA ARG A 158 1.37 13.57 -5.59
C ARG A 158 2.03 12.40 -4.87
N THR A 159 1.62 11.16 -5.15
CA THR A 159 2.05 10.03 -4.31
C THR A 159 3.42 9.48 -4.66
N GLY A 160 3.90 9.71 -5.89
CA GLY A 160 5.10 9.08 -6.45
C GLY A 160 4.89 7.63 -6.90
N ASP A 161 3.65 7.13 -6.88
CA ASP A 161 3.29 5.77 -7.25
C ASP A 161 2.81 5.67 -8.69
N GLN A 162 3.15 4.58 -9.37
CA GLN A 162 2.69 4.27 -10.71
C GLN A 162 1.47 3.34 -10.66
N ALA A 163 0.36 3.78 -11.24
CA ALA A 163 -0.90 3.04 -11.25
C ALA A 163 -1.66 3.20 -12.58
N CYS A 164 -2.66 2.35 -12.81
CA CYS A 164 -3.64 2.52 -13.90
C CYS A 164 -5.03 2.02 -13.49
N TRP A 165 -6.07 2.60 -14.09
CA TRP A 165 -7.44 2.11 -13.94
C TRP A 165 -7.65 0.84 -14.76
N LEU A 166 -8.38 -0.12 -14.20
CA LEU A 166 -8.83 -1.33 -14.88
C LEU A 166 -10.26 -1.15 -15.43
N PRO A 167 -10.69 -1.97 -16.40
CA PRO A 167 -12.05 -1.88 -16.97
C PRO A 167 -13.17 -2.06 -15.94
N ASP A 168 -12.90 -2.77 -14.84
CA ASP A 168 -13.84 -2.98 -13.73
C ASP A 168 -13.93 -1.78 -12.76
N GLY A 169 -13.17 -0.70 -13.02
CA GLY A 169 -13.14 0.49 -12.18
C GLY A 169 -12.22 0.38 -10.97
N THR A 170 -11.45 -0.70 -10.82
CA THR A 170 -10.42 -0.81 -9.78
C THR A 170 -9.08 -0.26 -10.25
N LEU A 171 -8.24 0.17 -9.32
CA LEU A 171 -6.87 0.62 -9.58
C LEU A 171 -5.88 -0.52 -9.44
N ARG A 172 -5.01 -0.66 -10.44
CA ARG A 172 -3.82 -1.49 -10.38
C ARG A 172 -2.62 -0.65 -9.98
N PHE A 173 -1.90 -1.10 -8.96
CA PHE A 173 -0.60 -0.56 -8.56
C PHE A 173 0.52 -1.33 -9.27
N LYS A 174 1.58 -0.62 -9.69
CA LYS A 174 2.75 -1.24 -10.34
C LYS A 174 4.05 -1.06 -9.56
N GLY A 175 4.15 -0.03 -8.74
CA GLY A 175 5.37 0.30 -8.00
C GLY A 175 5.55 1.80 -7.85
N ARG A 176 6.73 2.19 -7.35
CA ARG A 176 7.11 3.60 -7.20
C ARG A 176 7.88 4.10 -8.42
N ILE A 177 7.71 5.39 -8.71
CA ILE A 177 8.48 6.12 -9.74
C ILE A 177 9.81 6.59 -9.17
N ASP A 178 9.83 6.91 -7.87
CA ASP A 178 11.01 7.39 -7.14
C ASP A 178 11.82 6.25 -6.49
N LYS A 179 12.85 6.60 -5.72
CA LYS A 179 13.74 5.66 -5.04
C LYS A 179 13.20 5.16 -3.69
N GLN A 180 11.98 5.49 -3.33
CA GLN A 180 11.42 5.09 -2.05
C GLN A 180 11.00 3.62 -2.08
N VAL A 181 11.16 2.94 -0.96
CA VAL A 181 10.89 1.50 -0.86
C VAL A 181 10.08 1.17 0.38
N LYS A 182 9.28 0.10 0.30
CA LYS A 182 8.62 -0.50 1.45
C LYS A 182 9.33 -1.80 1.82
N ILE A 183 9.82 -1.87 3.06
CA ILE A 183 10.47 -3.08 3.58
C ILE A 183 9.79 -3.44 4.90
N ARG A 184 9.13 -4.59 4.93
CA ARG A 184 8.43 -5.10 6.13
C ARG A 184 7.38 -4.10 6.64
N GLY A 185 6.70 -3.41 5.73
CA GLY A 185 5.72 -2.36 6.04
C GLY A 185 6.30 -1.00 6.48
N TYR A 186 7.62 -0.83 6.47
CA TYR A 186 8.25 0.48 6.72
C TYR A 186 8.53 1.19 5.40
N ARG A 187 8.09 2.44 5.30
CA ARG A 187 8.39 3.35 4.19
C ARG A 187 9.79 3.95 4.42
N ILE A 188 10.73 3.63 3.54
CA ILE A 188 12.16 3.99 3.68
C ILE A 188 12.58 4.82 2.47
N GLU A 189 13.16 5.98 2.74
CA GLU A 189 13.82 6.82 1.74
C GLU A 189 15.29 6.40 1.65
N THR A 190 15.68 5.74 0.54
CA THR A 190 17.08 5.31 0.34
C THR A 190 18.05 6.50 0.37
N GLY A 191 17.62 7.66 -0.12
CA GLY A 191 18.39 8.91 -0.08
C GLY A 191 18.66 9.44 1.33
N GLU A 192 17.79 9.16 2.31
CA GLU A 192 18.03 9.51 3.71
C GLU A 192 19.22 8.72 4.25
N ILE A 193 19.28 7.43 3.95
CA ILE A 193 20.36 6.53 4.37
C ILE A 193 21.66 6.91 3.65
N GLU A 194 21.62 7.14 2.34
CA GLU A 194 22.76 7.65 1.56
C GLU A 194 23.32 8.94 2.20
N SER A 195 22.44 9.89 2.56
CA SER A 195 22.82 11.16 3.20
C SER A 195 23.46 10.97 4.58
N VAL A 196 23.03 9.97 5.36
CA VAL A 196 23.65 9.63 6.65
C VAL A 196 25.02 8.98 6.44
N LEU A 197 25.14 8.05 5.49
CA LEU A 197 26.41 7.39 5.17
C LEU A 197 27.49 8.38 4.72
N LEU A 198 27.12 9.37 3.91
CA LEU A 198 28.01 10.42 3.42
C LEU A 198 28.54 11.36 4.52
N LYS A 199 27.93 11.38 5.71
CA LYS A 199 28.46 12.13 6.86
C LYS A 199 29.70 11.47 7.47
N HIS A 200 29.99 10.20 7.14
CA HIS A 200 31.18 9.52 7.63
C HIS A 200 32.42 9.91 6.82
N GLY A 201 33.44 10.49 7.45
CA GLY A 201 34.58 11.11 6.75
C GLY A 201 35.46 10.21 5.87
N GLN A 202 35.26 8.89 5.91
CA GLN A 202 35.94 7.94 5.02
C GLN A 202 35.08 7.51 3.81
N VAL A 203 33.79 7.86 3.78
CA VAL A 203 32.86 7.53 2.69
C VAL A 203 32.84 8.68 1.71
N LYS A 204 33.24 8.42 0.46
CA LYS A 204 33.21 9.43 -0.61
C LYS A 204 31.89 9.45 -1.38
N GLU A 205 31.32 8.28 -1.60
CA GLU A 205 30.08 8.06 -2.33
C GLU A 205 29.30 6.95 -1.63
N ALA A 206 27.97 7.03 -1.65
CA ALA A 206 27.08 6.01 -1.12
C ALA A 206 25.89 5.85 -2.06
N ALA A 207 25.49 4.60 -2.27
CA ALA A 207 24.24 4.24 -2.95
C ALA A 207 23.58 3.16 -2.10
N VAL A 208 22.27 3.27 -1.90
CA VAL A 208 21.49 2.29 -1.14
C VAL A 208 20.45 1.69 -2.07
N THR A 209 20.41 0.37 -2.13
CA THR A 209 19.46 -0.36 -2.97
C THR A 209 18.72 -1.43 -2.18
N VAL A 210 17.72 -2.03 -2.82
CA VAL A 210 16.97 -3.15 -2.25
C VAL A 210 17.42 -4.44 -2.92
N MET A 211 17.86 -5.39 -2.10
CA MET A 211 18.09 -6.78 -2.50
C MET A 211 17.02 -7.68 -1.93
N LYS A 212 16.68 -8.75 -2.65
CA LYS A 212 15.88 -9.85 -2.13
C LYS A 212 16.79 -10.99 -1.68
N ASP A 213 16.49 -11.60 -0.53
CA ASP A 213 17.17 -12.83 -0.10
C ASP A 213 16.63 -14.07 -0.84
N ALA A 214 17.10 -15.26 -0.45
CA ALA A 214 16.71 -16.52 -1.08
C ALA A 214 15.22 -16.82 -0.90
N GLU A 215 14.60 -16.32 0.16
CA GLU A 215 13.18 -16.41 0.46
C GLU A 215 12.35 -15.30 -0.21
N GLY A 216 13.01 -14.38 -0.94
CA GLY A 216 12.37 -13.27 -1.63
C GLY A 216 12.04 -12.08 -0.74
N GLN A 217 12.52 -12.05 0.51
CA GLN A 217 12.32 -10.95 1.43
C GLN A 217 13.25 -9.77 1.08
N ALA A 218 12.67 -8.57 1.00
CA ALA A 218 13.41 -7.35 0.73
C ALA A 218 14.29 -6.93 1.93
N ARG A 219 15.52 -6.51 1.65
CA ARG A 219 16.47 -5.90 2.59
C ARG A 219 17.27 -4.81 1.89
N LEU A 220 17.76 -3.84 2.67
CA LEU A 220 18.67 -2.81 2.18
C LEU A 220 20.07 -3.40 1.93
N ALA A 221 20.76 -2.83 0.95
CA ALA A 221 22.10 -3.19 0.51
C ALA A 221 22.90 -1.94 0.16
#